data_AF-A0A961D0E0-F1
#
_entry.id   AF-A0A961D0E0-F1
#
_cell.length_a   1.000
_cell.length_b   1.000
_cell.length_c   1.000
_cell.angle_alpha   90.00
_cell.angle_beta   90.00
_cell.angle_gamma   90.00
#
_symmetry.space_group_name_H-M   'P 1'
#
loop_
_entity.id
_entity.type
_entity.pdbx_description
1 polymer ?
#
loop_
_entity_poly.entity_id
_entity_poly.type
_entity_poly.pdbx_seq_one_letter_code
_entity_poly.pdbx_strand_id
1 'polypeptide(L)' 'PTSKSALFGDDLAANFLRARANSIEGGTSEVLRNILGERVLGLPGDVRADKDLPWSDVPRS' A
#
# COMPACT_ATOMS: atom_id res chain seq x y z
N PRO A 1 -32.48 -18.87 6.55
CA PRO A 1 -31.47 -19.02 5.48
C PRO A 1 -30.52 -17.82 5.50
N THR A 2 -29.25 -18.12 5.70
CA THR A 2 -28.19 -17.33 6.36
C THR A 2 -27.71 -16.09 5.61
N SER A 3 -27.35 -15.07 6.39
CA SER A 3 -26.77 -13.78 6.00
C SER A 3 -25.61 -13.94 5.01
N LYS A 4 -25.72 -13.32 3.83
CA LYS A 4 -24.57 -13.09 2.94
C LYS A 4 -23.55 -12.22 3.67
N SER A 5 -22.27 -12.53 3.47
CA SER A 5 -21.18 -11.75 4.05
C SER A 5 -21.15 -10.36 3.39
N ALA A 6 -21.13 -9.29 4.18
CA ALA A 6 -21.12 -7.92 3.66
C ALA A 6 -19.77 -7.49 3.05
N LEU A 7 -18.73 -8.31 3.21
CA LEU A 7 -17.35 -7.99 2.83
C LEU A 7 -16.86 -8.77 1.60
N PHE A 8 -17.36 -9.98 1.40
CA PHE A 8 -16.99 -10.86 0.29
C PHE A 8 -18.23 -11.60 -0.23
N GLY A 9 -18.30 -11.80 -1.56
CA GLY A 9 -19.38 -12.59 -2.17
C GLY A 9 -19.29 -14.06 -1.77
N ASP A 10 -20.31 -14.85 -2.10
CA ASP A 10 -20.36 -16.28 -1.75
C ASP A 10 -19.39 -17.15 -2.58
N ASP A 11 -18.71 -16.57 -3.59
CA ASP A 11 -17.78 -17.28 -4.48
C ASP A 11 -16.33 -17.23 -3.96
N LEU A 12 -15.87 -18.37 -3.43
CA LEU A 12 -14.52 -18.54 -2.92
C LEU A 12 -13.42 -18.34 -3.97
N ALA A 13 -13.63 -18.79 -5.22
CA ALA A 13 -12.62 -18.69 -6.26
C ALA A 13 -12.40 -17.23 -6.66
N ALA A 14 -13.50 -16.49 -6.84
CA ALA A 14 -13.44 -15.05 -7.09
C ALA A 14 -12.78 -14.29 -5.90
N ASN A 15 -13.13 -14.63 -4.67
CA ASN A 15 -12.55 -14.01 -3.48
C ASN A 15 -11.05 -14.29 -3.35
N PHE A 16 -10.60 -15.51 -3.66
CA PHE A 16 -9.18 -15.87 -3.64
C PHE A 16 -8.37 -15.00 -4.62
N LEU A 17 -8.87 -14.83 -5.84
CA LEU A 17 -8.23 -13.96 -6.84
C LEU A 17 -8.25 -12.48 -6.39
N ARG A 18 -9.35 -12.02 -5.76
CA ARG A 18 -9.49 -10.64 -5.25
C ARG A 18 -8.57 -10.33 -4.07
N ALA A 19 -8.24 -11.32 -3.24
CA ALA A 19 -7.42 -11.12 -2.05
C ALA A 19 -6.06 -10.47 -2.35
N ARG A 20 -5.47 -10.72 -3.52
CA ARG A 20 -4.21 -10.09 -3.95
C ARG A 20 -4.33 -8.57 -4.07
N ALA A 21 -5.44 -8.07 -4.59
CA ALA A 21 -5.65 -6.64 -4.76
C ALA A 21 -5.64 -5.88 -3.42
N ASN A 22 -6.05 -6.50 -2.30
CA ASN A 22 -5.99 -5.88 -0.96
C ASN A 22 -4.58 -5.43 -0.54
N SER A 23 -3.54 -6.10 -1.05
CA SER A 23 -2.15 -5.78 -0.73
C SER A 23 -1.52 -4.71 -1.62
N ILE A 24 -2.30 -4.19 -2.58
CA ILE A 24 -1.86 -3.26 -3.63
C ILE A 24 -2.71 -1.99 -3.62
N GLU A 25 -4.03 -2.14 -3.50
CA GLU A 25 -4.98 -1.04 -3.57
C GLU A 25 -4.85 -0.09 -2.38
N GLY A 26 -4.92 1.22 -2.64
CA GLY A 26 -4.70 2.24 -1.60
C GLY A 26 -3.26 2.37 -1.13
N GLY A 27 -2.34 1.57 -1.68
CA GLY A 27 -0.92 1.54 -1.33
C GLY A 27 -0.45 0.09 -1.16
N THR A 28 0.70 -0.24 -1.74
CA THR A 28 1.26 -1.57 -1.52
C THR A 28 1.58 -1.79 -0.04
N SER A 29 1.57 -3.04 0.41
CA SER A 29 1.92 -3.35 1.79
C SER A 29 3.31 -2.84 2.19
N GLU A 30 4.25 -2.76 1.25
CA GLU A 30 5.60 -2.19 1.47
C GLU A 30 5.53 -0.69 1.71
N VAL A 31 4.84 0.06 0.85
CA VAL A 31 4.68 1.51 1.00
C VAL A 31 3.98 1.85 2.32
N LEU A 32 2.92 1.12 2.67
CA LEU A 32 2.19 1.37 3.92
C LEU A 32 3.04 1.04 5.16
N ARG A 33 3.86 -0.01 5.12
CA ARG A 33 4.82 -0.29 6.21
C ARG A 33 5.88 0.79 6.32
N ASN A 34 6.40 1.29 5.21
CA ASN A 34 7.35 2.40 5.21
C ASN A 34 6.74 3.68 5.80
N ILE A 35 5.49 4.00 5.44
CA ILE A 35 4.74 5.13 6.02
C ILE A 35 4.59 4.97 7.54
N LEU A 36 4.20 3.78 8.01
CA LEU A 36 4.09 3.52 9.45
C LEU A 36 5.45 3.68 10.14
N GLY A 37 6.52 3.12 9.56
CA GLY A 37 7.89 3.25 10.04
C GLY A 37 8.33 4.71 10.18
N GLU A 38 8.26 5.48 9.10
CA GLU A 38 8.75 6.87 9.08
C GLU A 38 7.85 7.83 9.86
N ARG A 39 6.52 7.78 9.62
CA ARG A 39 5.60 8.84 10.07
C ARG A 39 5.00 8.59 11.44
N VAL A 40 4.85 7.33 11.84
CA VAL A 40 4.22 6.96 13.12
C VAL A 40 5.29 6.53 14.12
N LEU A 41 6.22 5.67 13.69
CA LEU A 41 7.26 5.11 14.57
C LEU A 41 8.55 5.94 14.59
N GLY A 42 8.73 6.91 13.69
CA GLY A 42 9.92 7.76 13.64
C GLY A 42 11.20 7.03 13.22
N LEU A 43 11.07 5.87 12.57
CA LEU A 43 12.22 5.12 12.05
C LEU A 43 12.85 5.88 10.87
N PRO A 44 14.17 5.72 10.63
CA PRO A 44 14.81 6.24 9.43
C PRO A 44 14.10 5.72 8.18
N GLY A 45 13.80 6.62 7.25
CA GLY A 45 13.23 6.26 5.96
C GLY A 45 14.25 5.63 5.02
N ASP A 46 13.75 5.02 3.95
CA ASP A 46 14.60 4.52 2.87
C ASP A 46 15.42 5.65 2.25
N VAL A 47 16.62 5.30 1.77
CA VAL A 47 17.55 6.24 1.14
C VAL A 47 16.91 6.83 -0.10
N ARG A 48 16.69 8.15 -0.07
CA ARG A 48 16.10 8.94 -1.16
C ARG A 48 17.01 10.14 -1.43
N ALA A 49 17.61 10.18 -2.62
CA ALA A 49 18.52 11.26 -3.00
C ALA A 49 17.79 12.58 -3.31
N ASP A 50 16.50 12.51 -3.57
CA ASP A 50 15.65 13.60 -4.06
C ASP A 50 14.63 14.10 -3.04
N LYS A 51 14.59 13.52 -1.83
CA LYS A 51 13.54 13.75 -0.82
C LYS A 51 13.31 15.23 -0.49
N ASP A 52 14.38 16.00 -0.43
CA ASP A 52 14.37 17.41 -0.02
C ASP A 52 14.40 18.37 -1.21
N LEU A 53 14.40 17.84 -2.44
CA LEU A 53 14.39 18.65 -3.65
C LEU A 53 12.96 18.89 -4.14
N PRO A 54 12.61 20.13 -4.51
CA PRO A 54 11.38 20.34 -5.28
C PRO A 54 11.49 19.63 -6.63
N TRP A 55 10.34 19.24 -7.20
CA TRP A 55 10.28 18.47 -8.44
C TRP A 55 11.05 19.10 -9.61
N SER A 56 11.16 20.44 -9.68
CA SER A 56 11.93 21.15 -10.70
C SER A 56 13.42 20.78 -10.68
N ASP A 57 13.95 20.45 -9.51
CA ASP A 57 15.39 20.35 -9.26
C ASP A 57 15.87 18.88 -9.21
N VAL A 58 14.96 17.92 -9.38
CA VAL A 58 15.28 16.48 -9.44
C VAL A 58 16.07 16.18 -10.72
N PRO A 59 17.27 15.58 -10.62
CA PRO A 59 18.08 15.20 -11.79
C PRO A 59 17.35 14.24 -12.73
N ARG A 60 17.41 14.48 -14.04
CA ARG A 60 16.83 13.62 -15.10
C ARG A 60 17.88 13.36 -16.19
N SER A 61 17.79 12.18 -16.82
CA SER A 61 18.64 11.76 -17.95
C SER A 61 18.29 12.47 -19.25
#